data_AF-A0A7R8ZES5-F1
#
_entry.id   AF-A0A7R8ZES5-F1
#
_cell.length_a   1.000
_cell.length_b   1.000
_cell.length_c   1.000
_cell.angle_alpha   90.00
_cell.angle_beta   90.00
_cell.angle_gamma   90.00
#
_symmetry.space_group_name_H-M   'P 1'
#
loop_
_entity.id
_entity.type
_entity.pdbx_description
1 polymer ?
#
loop_
_entity_poly.entity_id
_entity_poly.type
_entity_poly.pdbx_seq_one_letter_code
_entity_poly.pdbx_strand_id
1 'polypeptide(L)'
;MVPLVSALLRKAHYFTLSGSSSSTNLSGVIHGASLLGTPFQFPHSLLDSDVTAALDHLLQHPNDDTLMSIAKSTGKDLYSSLSLQERRDKINQMIVKLKAAMDSETQSRMQLAKEQQESKDPETNTKIAFLVGKSDQRVQALAVLMLHFCAGLQHAQDQEEANKNNSP
;
A
#
# COMPACT_ATOMS: atom_id res chain seq x y z
N MET A 1 -3.26 16.90 -8.42
CA MET A 1 -2.58 15.61 -8.21
C MET A 1 -1.09 15.85 -8.47
N VAL A 2 -0.23 15.60 -7.48
CA VAL A 2 1.21 15.86 -7.62
C VAL A 2 1.80 14.81 -8.59
N PRO A 3 2.69 15.17 -9.53
CA PRO A 3 3.22 14.24 -10.54
C PRO A 3 3.82 12.96 -9.95
N LEU A 4 4.33 13.00 -8.72
CA LEU A 4 4.87 11.86 -7.98
C LEU A 4 3.77 10.85 -7.60
N VAL A 5 2.63 11.32 -7.12
CA VAL A 5 1.47 10.48 -6.75
C VAL A 5 0.89 9.81 -8.01
N SER A 6 0.78 10.56 -9.12
CA SER A 6 0.38 10.00 -10.42
C SER A 6 1.40 8.99 -10.99
N ALA A 7 2.70 9.18 -10.74
CA ALA A 7 3.73 8.24 -11.18
C ALA A 7 3.73 6.96 -10.34
N LEU A 8 3.53 7.08 -9.02
CA LEU A 8 3.42 5.95 -8.10
C LEU A 8 2.13 5.15 -8.33
N LEU A 9 1.00 5.82 -8.53
CA LEU A 9 -0.26 5.18 -8.95
C LEU A 9 -0.08 4.47 -10.29
N ARG A 10 0.61 5.09 -11.27
CA ARG A 10 0.93 4.43 -12.55
C ARG A 10 1.85 3.23 -12.36
N LYS A 11 2.80 3.27 -11.45
CA LYS A 11 3.72 2.16 -11.17
C LYS A 11 3.02 1.01 -10.43
N ALA A 12 2.16 1.32 -9.47
CA ALA A 12 1.29 0.35 -8.80
C ALA A 12 0.32 -0.29 -9.81
N HIS A 13 -0.33 0.52 -10.66
CA HIS A 13 -1.24 0.04 -11.70
C HIS A 13 -0.53 -0.76 -12.81
N TYR A 14 0.70 -0.38 -13.16
CA TYR A 14 1.52 -1.17 -14.09
C TYR A 14 1.88 -2.52 -13.48
N PHE A 15 2.19 -2.58 -12.18
CA PHE A 15 2.49 -3.84 -11.50
C PHE A 15 1.27 -4.76 -11.31
N THR A 16 0.06 -4.20 -11.19
CA THR A 16 -1.19 -4.98 -11.20
C THR A 16 -1.51 -5.52 -12.59
N LEU A 17 -1.25 -4.73 -13.64
CA LEU A 17 -1.52 -5.13 -15.04
C LEU A 17 -0.43 -6.00 -15.67
N SER A 18 0.83 -5.84 -15.28
CA SER A 18 1.96 -6.66 -15.75
C SER A 18 2.02 -8.00 -15.02
N GLY A 19 0.86 -8.59 -14.70
CA GLY A 19 0.73 -9.98 -14.33
C GLY A 19 1.14 -10.88 -15.50
N SER A 20 2.43 -10.87 -15.82
CA SER A 20 3.05 -11.92 -16.60
C SER A 20 2.93 -13.18 -15.78
N SER A 21 2.06 -14.06 -16.27
CA SER A 21 1.92 -15.45 -15.88
C SER A 21 3.27 -16.16 -15.89
N SER A 22 4.00 -16.11 -14.78
CA SER A 22 4.97 -17.15 -14.46
C SER A 22 4.27 -18.12 -13.53
N SER A 23 3.51 -19.02 -14.17
CA SER A 23 3.01 -20.22 -13.53
C SER A 23 4.22 -21.11 -13.23
N THR A 24 4.86 -20.91 -12.08
CA THR A 24 5.72 -21.93 -11.50
C THR A 24 4.85 -22.76 -10.56
N ASN A 25 4.56 -23.97 -11.00
CA ASN A 25 4.14 -25.05 -10.12
C ASN A 25 5.14 -25.13 -8.96
N LEU A 26 4.78 -24.59 -7.80
CA LEU A 26 5.44 -24.89 -6.55
C LEU A 26 4.39 -25.51 -5.62
N SER A 27 4.09 -26.77 -5.91
CA SER A 27 3.75 -27.73 -4.84
C SER A 27 4.95 -27.76 -3.89
N GLY A 28 4.87 -26.96 -2.84
CA GLY A 28 5.92 -26.79 -1.86
C GLY A 28 5.29 -26.33 -0.56
N VAL A 29 4.68 -27.28 0.15
CA VAL A 29 4.46 -27.32 1.60
C VAL A 29 4.85 -26.02 2.33
N ILE A 30 3.88 -25.15 2.59
CA ILE A 30 3.95 -24.24 3.75
C ILE A 30 2.92 -24.73 4.76
N HIS A 31 3.20 -25.90 5.33
CA HIS A 31 2.69 -26.25 6.64
C HIS A 31 3.63 -25.63 7.68
N GLY A 32 3.12 -24.68 8.47
CA GLY A 32 3.64 -24.45 9.81
C GLY A 32 4.91 -23.62 9.98
N ALA A 33 5.04 -22.47 9.32
CA ALA A 33 5.91 -21.40 9.80
C ALA A 33 5.04 -20.33 10.49
N SER A 34 5.29 -20.15 11.78
CA SER A 34 4.64 -19.21 12.70
C SER A 34 4.15 -17.91 12.03
N LEU A 35 2.82 -17.74 11.92
CA LEU A 35 2.17 -16.54 11.35
C LEU A 35 2.21 -15.32 12.29
N LEU A 36 3.14 -15.30 13.24
CA LEU A 36 3.38 -14.19 14.16
C LEU A 36 4.45 -13.29 13.54
N GLY A 37 4.05 -12.24 12.81
CA GLY A 37 4.97 -11.21 12.32
C GLY A 37 4.91 -10.86 10.83
N THR A 38 3.83 -11.16 10.12
CA THR A 38 3.70 -10.68 8.73
C THR A 38 3.33 -9.19 8.71
N PRO A 39 3.92 -8.38 7.82
CA PRO A 39 3.80 -6.91 7.81
C PRO A 39 2.37 -6.39 7.61
N PHE A 40 1.46 -7.24 7.13
CA PHE A 40 0.04 -6.93 6.89
C PHE A 40 -0.92 -7.57 7.91
N GLN A 41 -0.40 -8.22 8.95
CA GLN A 41 -1.20 -8.77 10.05
C GLN A 41 -1.48 -7.70 11.12
N PHE A 42 -1.97 -6.54 10.72
CA PHE A 42 -2.51 -5.57 11.67
C PHE A 42 -4.01 -5.83 11.86
N PRO A 43 -4.55 -5.72 13.10
CA PRO A 43 -5.99 -5.86 13.32
C PRO A 43 -6.75 -4.92 12.40
N HIS A 44 -7.79 -5.42 11.72
CA HIS A 44 -8.62 -4.62 10.80
C HIS A 44 -9.16 -3.33 11.46
N SER A 45 -9.32 -3.33 12.79
CA SER A 45 -9.66 -2.14 13.59
C SER A 45 -8.64 -1.00 13.49
N LEU A 46 -7.36 -1.27 13.24
CA LEU A 46 -6.34 -0.23 13.01
C LEU A 46 -6.49 0.43 11.64
N LEU A 47 -6.92 -0.31 10.61
CA LEU A 47 -7.18 0.27 9.30
C LEU A 47 -8.42 1.16 9.30
N ASP A 48 -9.41 0.84 10.11
CA ASP A 48 -10.71 1.51 10.06
C ASP A 48 -10.69 2.95 10.56
N SER A 49 -9.85 3.26 11.56
CA SER A 49 -9.72 4.61 12.11
C SER A 49 -8.66 5.43 11.36
N ASP A 50 -7.43 4.93 11.25
CA ASP A 50 -6.29 5.72 10.77
C ASP A 50 -5.26 4.87 10.00
N VAL A 51 -5.05 5.24 8.73
CA VAL A 51 -4.02 4.64 7.86
C VAL A 51 -2.61 4.85 8.41
N THR A 52 -2.43 5.82 9.30
CA THR A 52 -1.15 6.17 9.95
C THR A 52 -0.62 5.02 10.81
N ALA A 53 -1.47 4.31 11.55
CA ALA A 53 -1.01 3.22 12.41
C ALA A 53 -0.54 2.00 11.59
N ALA A 54 -1.23 1.69 10.49
CA ALA A 54 -0.80 0.65 9.57
C ALA A 54 0.48 1.05 8.80
N LEU A 55 0.62 2.34 8.48
CA LEU A 55 1.83 2.89 7.89
C LEU A 55 3.03 2.77 8.85
N ASP A 56 2.87 3.18 10.10
CA ASP A 56 3.94 3.12 11.10
C ASP A 56 4.33 1.66 11.40
N HIS A 57 3.38 0.72 11.38
CA HIS A 57 3.67 -0.72 11.44
C HIS A 57 4.52 -1.17 10.25
N LEU A 58 4.14 -0.80 9.02
CA LEU A 58 4.91 -1.15 7.82
C LEU A 58 6.32 -0.57 7.81
N LEU A 59 6.51 0.62 8.36
CA LEU A 59 7.83 1.25 8.47
C LEU A 59 8.77 0.53 9.44
N GLN A 60 8.27 -0.35 10.31
CA GLN A 60 9.09 -1.22 11.17
C GLN A 60 9.66 -2.41 10.39
N HIS A 61 9.14 -2.70 9.20
CA HIS A 61 9.61 -3.78 8.34
C HIS A 61 10.50 -3.22 7.21
N PRO A 62 11.54 -3.97 6.79
CA PRO A 62 12.33 -3.59 5.62
C PRO A 62 11.46 -3.55 4.37
N ASN A 63 11.59 -2.49 3.57
CA ASN A 63 10.94 -2.38 2.27
C ASN A 63 11.70 -3.23 1.23
N ASP A 64 11.42 -4.52 1.17
CA ASP A 64 11.99 -5.45 0.18
C ASP A 64 10.94 -5.91 -0.87
N ASP A 65 11.39 -6.59 -1.93
CA ASP A 65 10.49 -7.14 -2.97
C ASP A 65 9.49 -8.16 -2.39
N THR A 66 9.88 -8.82 -1.28
CA THR A 66 9.05 -9.74 -0.52
C THR A 66 7.82 -9.04 0.05
N LEU A 67 7.97 -7.82 0.55
CA LEU A 67 6.89 -7.00 1.10
C LEU A 67 5.79 -6.73 0.07
N MET A 68 6.15 -6.44 -1.18
CA MET A 68 5.17 -6.23 -2.25
C MET A 68 4.41 -7.51 -2.61
N SER A 69 5.11 -8.65 -2.63
CA SER A 69 4.48 -9.95 -2.86
C SER A 69 3.49 -10.31 -1.75
N ILE A 70 3.87 -10.07 -0.48
CA ILE A 70 3.00 -10.28 0.68
C ILE A 70 1.79 -9.34 0.63
N ALA A 71 1.98 -8.07 0.26
CA ALA A 71 0.88 -7.11 0.07
C ALA A 71 -0.12 -7.63 -0.98
N LYS A 72 0.37 -8.14 -2.09
CA LYS A 72 -0.48 -8.64 -3.17
C LYS A 72 -1.21 -9.93 -2.79
N SER A 73 -0.53 -10.85 -2.10
CA SER A 73 -1.13 -12.12 -1.71
C SER A 73 -2.19 -11.93 -0.62
N THR A 74 -1.85 -11.23 0.45
CA THR A 74 -2.74 -11.01 1.60
C THR A 74 -3.87 -10.01 1.31
N GLY A 75 -3.69 -9.12 0.33
CA GLY A 75 -4.74 -8.17 -0.07
C GLY A 75 -6.01 -8.85 -0.57
N LYS A 76 -5.89 -10.06 -1.14
CA LYS A 76 -7.04 -10.86 -1.60
C LYS A 76 -7.96 -11.33 -0.48
N ASP A 77 -7.48 -11.36 0.75
CA ASP A 77 -8.25 -11.75 1.93
C ASP A 77 -8.77 -10.53 2.72
N LEU A 78 -8.40 -9.32 2.29
CA LEU A 78 -8.77 -8.08 2.95
C LEU A 78 -10.29 -7.89 2.98
N TYR A 79 -10.86 -7.80 4.19
CA TYR A 79 -12.30 -7.73 4.42
C TYR A 79 -13.10 -8.89 3.79
N SER A 80 -12.50 -10.08 3.71
CA SER A 80 -13.13 -11.30 3.18
C SER A 80 -14.37 -11.76 3.97
N SER A 81 -14.55 -11.27 5.21
CA SER A 81 -15.75 -11.51 6.03
C SER A 81 -16.95 -10.63 5.67
N LEU A 82 -16.77 -9.58 4.86
CA LEU A 82 -17.85 -8.70 4.41
C LEU A 82 -18.48 -9.20 3.10
N SER A 83 -19.70 -8.76 2.79
CA SER A 83 -20.27 -9.00 1.47
C SER A 83 -19.44 -8.32 0.36
N LEU A 84 -19.54 -8.80 -0.89
CA LEU A 84 -18.76 -8.23 -2.01
C LEU A 84 -18.96 -6.72 -2.15
N GLN A 85 -20.19 -6.22 -1.96
CA GLN A 85 -20.49 -4.80 -2.04
C GLN A 85 -19.86 -4.02 -0.87
N GLU A 86 -20.11 -4.44 0.37
CA GLU A 86 -19.53 -3.78 1.56
C GLU A 86 -18.00 -3.81 1.55
N ARG A 87 -17.43 -4.92 1.10
CA ARG A 87 -15.99 -5.08 0.91
C ARG A 87 -15.44 -4.04 -0.05
N ARG A 88 -16.06 -3.86 -1.22
CA ARG A 88 -15.64 -2.85 -2.20
C ARG A 88 -15.79 -1.43 -1.65
N ASP A 89 -16.90 -1.12 -1.01
CA ASP A 89 -17.17 0.21 -0.45
C ASP A 89 -16.14 0.55 0.63
N LYS A 90 -15.82 -0.42 1.50
CA LYS A 90 -14.81 -0.27 2.53
C LYS A 90 -13.41 -0.06 1.94
N ILE A 91 -13.02 -0.86 0.95
CA ILE A 91 -11.72 -0.73 0.28
C ILE A 91 -11.61 0.64 -0.43
N ASN A 92 -12.65 1.07 -1.13
CA ASN A 92 -12.67 2.37 -1.80
C ASN A 92 -12.56 3.52 -0.81
N GLN A 93 -13.27 3.46 0.32
CA GLN A 93 -13.14 4.44 1.40
C GLN A 93 -11.69 4.52 1.90
N MET A 94 -11.03 3.39 2.10
CA MET A 94 -9.64 3.35 2.55
C MET A 94 -8.67 3.88 1.49
N ILE A 95 -8.87 3.56 0.21
CA ILE A 95 -8.08 4.11 -0.90
C ILE A 95 -8.15 5.64 -0.93
N VAL A 96 -9.32 6.24 -0.66
CA VAL A 96 -9.47 7.70 -0.57
C VAL A 96 -8.62 8.26 0.57
N LYS A 97 -8.64 7.65 1.76
CA LYS A 97 -7.80 8.05 2.90
C LYS A 97 -6.30 7.92 2.57
N LEU A 98 -5.89 6.83 1.92
CA LEU A 98 -4.51 6.63 1.49
C LEU A 98 -4.04 7.72 0.53
N LYS A 99 -4.87 8.08 -0.46
CA LYS A 99 -4.55 9.15 -1.42
C LYS A 99 -4.32 10.48 -0.70
N ALA A 100 -5.19 10.82 0.25
CA ALA A 100 -5.03 12.03 1.05
C ALA A 100 -3.73 12.01 1.87
N ALA A 101 -3.38 10.86 2.48
CA ALA A 101 -2.11 10.71 3.21
C ALA A 101 -0.89 10.85 2.29
N MET A 102 -0.92 10.26 1.09
CA MET A 102 0.16 10.40 0.09
C MET A 102 0.31 11.84 -0.39
N ASP A 103 -0.80 12.53 -0.65
CA ASP A 103 -0.79 13.94 -1.05
C ASP A 103 -0.20 14.82 0.07
N SER A 104 -0.58 14.57 1.33
CA SER A 104 -0.01 15.26 2.50
C SER A 104 1.50 15.04 2.63
N GLU A 105 1.96 13.80 2.48
CA GLU A 105 3.39 13.47 2.56
C GLU A 105 4.16 14.12 1.40
N THR A 106 3.59 14.15 0.20
CA THR A 106 4.20 14.81 -0.94
C THR A 106 4.29 16.34 -0.75
N GLN A 107 3.26 16.95 -0.16
CA GLN A 107 3.28 18.38 0.19
C GLN A 107 4.35 18.70 1.23
N SER A 108 4.47 17.87 2.27
CA SER A 108 5.54 17.95 3.28
C SER A 108 6.92 17.92 2.63
N ARG A 109 7.16 16.96 1.72
CA ARG A 109 8.40 16.86 0.95
C ARG A 109 8.70 18.11 0.12
N MET A 110 7.68 18.70 -0.53
CA MET A 110 7.85 19.93 -1.30
C MET A 110 8.22 21.13 -0.42
N GLN A 111 7.62 21.24 0.77
CA GLN A 111 7.95 22.28 1.74
C GLN A 111 9.39 22.13 2.24
N LEU A 112 9.78 20.91 2.64
CA LEU A 112 11.15 20.60 3.05
C LEU A 112 12.18 20.91 1.96
N ALA A 113 11.89 20.55 0.69
CA ALA A 113 12.78 20.86 -0.42
C ALA A 113 12.97 22.36 -0.63
N LYS A 114 11.91 23.15 -0.43
CA LYS A 114 11.98 24.62 -0.47
C LYS A 114 12.80 25.17 0.69
N GLU A 115 12.59 24.69 1.90
CA GLU A 115 13.37 25.08 3.09
C GLU A 115 14.86 24.74 2.93
N GLN A 116 15.18 23.60 2.30
CA GLN A 116 16.56 23.21 2.01
C GLN A 116 17.26 24.20 1.06
N GLN A 117 16.51 24.76 0.11
CA GLN A 117 17.03 25.73 -0.85
C GLN A 117 17.23 27.12 -0.22
N GLU A 118 16.40 27.47 0.76
CA GLU A 118 16.46 28.75 1.47
C GLU A 118 17.47 28.74 2.63
N SER A 119 17.77 27.57 3.19
CA SER A 119 18.73 27.38 4.28
C SER A 119 20.18 27.45 3.80
N LYS A 120 20.96 28.33 4.44
CA LYS A 120 22.42 28.44 4.27
C LYS A 120 23.21 27.70 5.35
N ASP A 121 22.51 27.15 6.34
CA ASP A 121 23.10 26.47 7.49
C ASP A 121 23.27 24.97 7.22
N PRO A 122 24.50 24.41 7.30
CA PRO A 122 24.76 23.01 7.03
C PRO A 122 24.08 22.05 8.02
N GLU A 123 23.89 22.44 9.28
CA GLU A 123 23.19 21.62 10.28
C GLU A 123 21.70 21.50 9.93
N THR A 124 21.06 22.63 9.62
CA THR A 124 19.68 22.70 9.13
C THR A 124 19.50 21.89 7.84
N ASN A 125 20.42 21.98 6.88
CA ASN A 125 20.37 21.19 5.65
C ASN A 125 20.48 19.68 5.91
N THR A 126 21.31 19.27 6.86
CA THR A 126 21.42 17.85 7.28
C THR A 126 20.10 17.36 7.88
N LYS A 127 19.48 18.16 8.76
CA LYS A 127 18.18 17.85 9.35
C LYS A 127 17.07 17.74 8.29
N ILE A 128 17.04 18.67 7.33
CA ILE A 128 16.05 18.65 6.24
C ILE A 128 16.25 17.40 5.37
N ALA A 129 17.47 17.06 5.00
CA ALA A 129 17.76 15.84 4.24
C ALA A 129 17.27 14.57 4.96
N PHE A 130 17.45 14.50 6.28
CA PHE A 130 16.91 13.41 7.10
C PHE A 130 15.38 13.35 7.05
N LEU A 131 14.69 14.50 7.18
CA LEU A 131 13.23 14.57 7.12
C LEU A 131 12.69 14.21 5.72
N VAL A 132 13.37 14.61 4.64
CA VAL A 132 13.04 14.19 3.28
C VAL A 132 13.18 12.68 3.12
N GLY A 133 14.25 12.08 3.64
CA GLY A 133 14.42 10.62 3.63
C GLY A 133 13.29 9.89 4.37
N LYS A 134 12.85 10.41 5.52
CA LYS A 134 11.70 9.88 6.26
C LYS A 134 10.40 10.01 5.47
N SER A 135 10.19 11.15 4.79
CA SER A 135 9.04 11.39 3.93
C SER A 135 8.99 10.39 2.76
N ASP A 136 10.14 10.15 2.11
CA ASP A 136 10.26 9.19 1.01
C ASP A 136 9.93 7.74 1.46
N GLN A 137 10.41 7.33 2.65
CA GLN A 137 10.05 6.03 3.25
C GLN A 137 8.54 5.91 3.51
N ARG A 138 7.91 6.98 4.01
CA ARG A 138 6.45 7.01 4.24
C ARG A 138 5.68 6.89 2.93
N VAL A 139 6.08 7.61 1.88
CA VAL A 139 5.47 7.48 0.54
C VAL A 139 5.60 6.06 0.00
N GLN A 140 6.76 5.42 0.18
CA GLN A 140 6.98 4.03 -0.25
C GLN A 140 6.05 3.06 0.48
N ALA A 141 5.96 3.14 1.81
CA ALA A 141 5.08 2.28 2.58
C ALA A 141 3.58 2.53 2.29
N LEU A 142 3.18 3.79 2.03
CA LEU A 142 1.84 4.12 1.55
C LEU A 142 1.54 3.50 0.18
N ALA A 143 2.52 3.46 -0.73
CA ALA A 143 2.35 2.80 -2.03
C ALA A 143 2.18 1.28 -1.89
N VAL A 144 2.87 0.68 -0.92
CA VAL A 144 2.72 -0.73 -0.57
C VAL A 144 1.33 -1.02 0.02
N LEU A 145 0.81 -0.16 0.90
CA LEU A 145 -0.59 -0.25 1.36
C LEU A 145 -1.55 -0.10 0.17
N MET A 146 -1.31 0.84 -0.74
CA MET A 146 -2.14 1.01 -1.93
C MET A 146 -2.22 -0.28 -2.74
N LEU A 147 -1.09 -0.98 -2.94
CA LEU A 147 -1.06 -2.27 -3.60
C LEU A 147 -1.91 -3.33 -2.88
N HIS A 148 -1.82 -3.41 -1.54
CA HIS A 148 -2.62 -4.32 -0.71
C HIS A 148 -4.13 -4.07 -0.88
N PHE A 149 -4.57 -2.81 -0.83
CA PHE A 149 -5.97 -2.43 -1.08
C PHE A 149 -6.41 -2.69 -2.52
N CYS A 150 -5.58 -2.37 -3.52
CA CYS A 150 -5.89 -2.62 -4.93
C CYS A 150 -6.05 -4.13 -5.21
N ALA A 151 -5.20 -4.98 -4.62
CA ALA A 151 -5.32 -6.43 -4.75
C ALA A 151 -6.66 -6.94 -4.18
N GLY A 152 -7.10 -6.40 -3.04
CA GLY A 152 -8.41 -6.72 -2.46
C GLY A 152 -9.58 -6.22 -3.32
N LEU A 153 -9.47 -5.03 -3.90
CA LEU A 153 -10.50 -4.46 -4.78
C LEU A 153 -10.65 -5.32 -6.05
N GLN A 154 -9.54 -5.64 -6.69
CA GLN A 154 -9.50 -6.45 -7.91
C GLN A 154 -10.14 -7.83 -7.64
N HIS A 155 -9.75 -8.48 -6.54
CA HIS A 155 -10.31 -9.77 -6.16
C HIS A 155 -11.83 -9.72 -5.92
N ALA A 156 -12.34 -8.66 -5.29
CA ALA A 156 -13.78 -8.49 -5.08
C ALA A 156 -14.53 -8.24 -6.41
N GLN A 157 -13.90 -7.56 -7.38
CA GLN A 157 -14.47 -7.36 -8.72
C GLN A 157 -14.51 -8.67 -9.51
N ASP A 158 -13.40 -9.43 -9.53
CA ASP A 158 -13.31 -10.72 -10.21
C ASP A 158 -14.38 -11.71 -9.68
N GLN A 159 -14.61 -11.72 -8.36
CA GLN A 159 -15.67 -12.53 -7.74
C GLN A 159 -17.08 -12.11 -8.16
N GLU A 160 -17.34 -10.81 -8.32
CA GLU A 160 -18.62 -10.30 -8.78
C GLU A 160 -18.89 -10.67 -10.25
N GLU A 161 -17.87 -10.57 -11.11
CA GLU A 161 -17.96 -10.94 -12.53
C GLU A 161 -18.18 -12.45 -12.71
N ALA A 162 -17.47 -13.28 -11.95
CA ALA A 162 -17.67 -14.73 -11.95
C ALA A 162 -19.10 -15.12 -11.50
N ASN A 163 -19.68 -14.38 -10.56
CA ASN A 163 -21.05 -14.62 -10.09
C ASN A 163 -22.10 -14.22 -11.15
N LYS A 164 -21.86 -13.15 -11.92
CA LYS A 164 -22.76 -12.71 -13.01
C LYS A 164 -22.74 -13.65 -14.21
N ASN A 165 -21.58 -14.24 -14.54
CA ASN A 165 -21.41 -15.14 -15.68
C ASN A 165 -21.96 -16.56 -15.43
N ASN A 166 -22.42 -16.88 -14.21
CA ASN A 166 -22.95 -18.18 -13.82
C ASN A 166 -24.47 -18.16 -13.53
N SER A 167 -25.19 -17.09 -13.93
CA SER A 167 -26.67 -17.09 -13.93
C SER A 167 -27.19 -17.62 -15.29
N PRO A 168 -27.98 -18.71 -15.31
CA PRO A 168 -28.60 -19.26 -16.52
C PRO A 168 -29.66 -18.35 -17.14
#